data_AF-A0A7H4PID3-F1
#
_entry.id   AF-A0A7H4PID3-F1
#
_cell.length_a   1.000
_cell.length_b   1.000
_cell.length_c   1.000
_cell.angle_alpha   90.00
_cell.angle_beta   90.00
_cell.angle_gamma   90.00
#
_symmetry.space_group_name_H-M   'P 1'
#
loop_
_entity.id
_entity.type
_entity.pdbx_description
1 polymer ?
#
loop_
_entity_poly.entity_id
_entity_poly.type
_entity_poly.pdbx_seq_one_letter_code
_entity_poly.pdbx_strand_id
1 'polypeptide(L)'
;MSYLKYGLYHLGSQCIRRNNLRSTRILARIPLFILLTSQAFSAQAEFYFNPRFLSDDPTAVADLSGFENGQEIPPGTYRVDIYLNDGYMTTRDVTFDAGDKGKGLLPCLTRGQLASMGLSTSSIAGLGELPADSCVPLLEMIEDMTIRFDVAQQRLYLTIPQAFMGNRARGSIPPELWDDGINALLLNYNFTGNTVHNDVGGSSNYAYLNLQSGLNLGAWRLRDNTTWSYSSGSANNENQWQHINTWLERDVTPLRSRLTLGDSYTNGDIFDGINFRGVQLASDDNMLPDSQKGFAPVIHGIARGTAQVSVKQNGYEIYQSTVPPARFTINDLYAAGNSGDLQVTIKEGRRQQSGVHRPLLFRSGAPARRLLPLYGHRRRVPQRQQSAGET
;
A
#
# COMPACT_ATOMS: atom_id res chain seq x y z
N MET A 1 -51.65 58.68 59.48
CA MET A 1 -50.20 58.96 59.62
C MET A 1 -49.68 59.45 58.29
N SER A 2 -49.18 60.68 58.29
CA SER A 2 -48.19 61.30 57.39
C SER A 2 -48.35 61.15 55.87
N TYR A 3 -48.93 62.17 55.23
CA TYR A 3 -48.28 63.20 54.38
C TYR A 3 -48.20 62.78 52.89
N LEU A 4 -49.20 63.13 52.05
CA LEU A 4 -49.28 64.36 51.21
C LEU A 4 -48.04 64.58 50.32
N LYS A 5 -48.19 64.54 48.97
CA LYS A 5 -48.32 65.77 48.14
C LYS A 5 -48.28 65.53 46.60
N TYR A 6 -49.35 66.02 45.95
CA TYR A 6 -49.50 66.71 44.62
C TYR A 6 -48.96 66.05 43.34
N GLY A 7 -49.72 65.88 42.24
CA GLY A 7 -50.57 66.83 41.49
C GLY A 7 -49.77 67.35 40.27
N LEU A 8 -50.25 67.66 39.07
CA LEU A 8 -51.57 67.75 38.42
C LEU A 8 -51.29 68.00 36.90
N TYR A 9 -51.97 67.26 36.00
CA TYR A 9 -52.60 67.62 34.70
C TYR A 9 -51.87 68.18 33.43
N HIS A 10 -52.41 67.62 32.32
CA HIS A 10 -52.84 68.19 31.03
C HIS A 10 -51.88 68.48 29.86
N LEU A 11 -52.19 67.77 28.77
CA LEU A 11 -51.89 68.08 27.36
C LEU A 11 -52.51 69.43 26.92
N GLY A 12 -51.83 70.10 25.98
CA GLY A 12 -52.40 71.21 25.22
C GLY A 12 -51.47 71.69 24.10
N SER A 13 -51.85 71.36 22.87
CA SER A 13 -51.16 71.61 21.60
C SER A 13 -51.04 73.08 21.15
N GLN A 14 -50.08 73.30 20.22
CA GLN A 14 -50.06 74.30 19.12
C GLN A 14 -49.88 75.79 19.48
N CYS A 15 -49.23 76.68 18.71
CA CYS A 15 -48.39 76.63 17.52
C CYS A 15 -47.85 78.08 17.26
N ILE A 16 -46.81 78.22 16.41
CA ILE A 16 -46.49 79.38 15.54
C ILE A 16 -45.48 80.48 16.00
N ARG A 17 -44.38 80.49 15.21
CA ARG A 17 -43.57 81.60 14.61
C ARG A 17 -42.27 82.11 15.25
N ARG A 18 -41.19 81.84 14.49
CA ARG A 18 -40.22 82.77 13.85
C ARG A 18 -39.67 83.90 14.74
N ASN A 19 -38.36 84.08 14.90
CA ASN A 19 -37.34 84.13 13.87
C ASN A 19 -35.93 84.16 14.49
N ASN A 20 -34.94 83.82 13.67
CA ASN A 20 -33.52 84.20 13.74
C ASN A 20 -32.64 83.61 14.85
N LEU A 21 -31.79 82.65 14.48
CA LEU A 21 -30.38 82.71 14.86
C LEU A 21 -29.50 81.96 13.88
N ARG A 22 -28.49 82.70 13.44
CA ARG A 22 -27.49 82.41 12.42
C ARG A 22 -26.57 81.26 12.85
N SER A 23 -26.24 80.41 11.87
CA SER A 23 -24.87 80.02 11.52
C SER A 23 -23.88 79.81 12.68
N THR A 24 -23.81 78.61 13.26
CA THR A 24 -22.63 78.14 14.05
C THR A 24 -22.56 76.61 14.26
N ARG A 25 -23.36 75.80 13.54
CA ARG A 25 -23.38 74.32 13.76
C ARG A 25 -22.83 73.48 12.61
N ILE A 26 -22.37 74.10 11.52
CA ILE A 26 -21.89 73.37 10.33
C ILE A 26 -20.36 73.18 10.32
N LEU A 27 -19.59 74.01 11.04
CA LEU A 27 -18.12 73.92 11.03
C LEU A 27 -17.54 72.78 11.90
N ALA A 28 -18.30 72.20 12.84
CA ALA A 28 -17.81 71.13 13.71
C ALA A 28 -18.07 69.71 13.19
N ARG A 29 -18.87 69.53 12.12
CA ARG A 29 -19.19 68.21 11.55
C ARG A 29 -18.31 67.79 10.37
N ILE A 30 -17.61 68.74 9.76
CA ILE A 30 -16.68 68.49 8.64
C ILE A 30 -15.39 67.78 9.08
N PRO A 31 -14.71 68.13 10.21
CA PRO A 31 -13.47 67.43 10.57
C PRO A 31 -13.72 65.98 11.03
N LEU A 32 -14.89 65.68 11.59
CA LEU A 32 -15.24 64.32 12.03
C LEU A 32 -15.57 63.38 10.84
N PHE A 33 -16.14 63.92 9.76
CA PHE A 33 -16.42 63.14 8.54
C PHE A 33 -15.15 62.87 7.73
N ILE A 34 -14.16 63.76 7.78
CA ILE A 34 -12.85 63.56 7.15
C ILE A 34 -12.02 62.50 7.91
N LEU A 35 -12.13 62.44 9.24
CA LEU A 35 -11.47 61.39 10.04
C LEU A 35 -12.09 59.98 9.90
N LEU A 36 -13.36 59.86 9.50
CA LEU A 36 -14.00 58.56 9.24
C LEU A 36 -13.86 58.07 7.79
N THR A 37 -13.41 58.94 6.87
CA THR A 37 -13.21 58.60 5.44
C THR A 37 -11.73 58.42 5.06
N SER A 38 -10.81 58.63 6.00
CA SER A 38 -9.43 58.16 5.85
C SER A 38 -9.43 56.63 5.89
N GLN A 39 -9.60 56.01 4.72
CA GLN A 39 -9.29 54.61 4.55
C GLN A 39 -7.86 54.41 5.01
N ALA A 40 -7.68 53.66 6.09
CA ALA A 40 -6.36 53.20 6.49
C ALA A 40 -5.84 52.36 5.32
N PHE A 41 -4.99 52.96 4.48
CA PHE A 41 -4.22 52.22 3.51
C PHE A 41 -3.46 51.17 4.31
N SER A 42 -3.84 49.91 4.11
CA SER A 42 -3.06 48.79 4.62
C SER A 42 -1.75 48.81 3.84
N ALA A 43 -0.75 49.50 4.39
CA ALA A 43 0.61 49.42 3.88
C ALA A 43 1.09 48.01 4.17
N GLN A 44 1.10 47.16 3.14
CA GLN A 44 1.83 45.91 3.20
C GLN A 44 3.31 46.25 2.98
N ALA A 45 4.09 46.16 4.05
CA ALA A 45 5.54 46.17 3.93
C ALA A 45 5.95 44.79 3.41
N GLU A 46 6.39 44.73 2.16
CA GLU A 46 7.06 43.56 1.61
C GLU A 46 8.47 43.47 2.21
N PHE A 47 9.01 42.26 2.36
CA PHE A 47 10.38 42.12 2.83
C PHE A 47 11.31 42.65 1.73
N TYR A 48 12.28 43.49 2.10
CA TYR A 48 13.22 44.09 1.17
C TYR A 48 14.66 43.86 1.65
N PHE A 49 15.49 43.29 0.79
CA PHE A 49 16.91 43.13 1.06
C PHE A 49 17.68 44.28 0.43
N ASN A 50 18.28 45.13 1.27
CA ASN A 50 19.09 46.23 0.78
C ASN A 50 20.41 45.69 0.18
N PRO A 51 20.63 45.82 -1.15
CA PRO A 51 21.81 45.26 -1.82
C PRO A 51 23.12 45.88 -1.33
N ARG A 52 23.08 47.07 -0.72
CA ARG A 52 24.27 47.70 -0.12
C ARG A 52 24.90 46.94 1.03
N PHE A 53 24.20 45.96 1.61
CA PHE A 53 24.81 45.07 2.61
C PHE A 53 25.74 44.02 1.99
N LEU A 54 25.66 43.80 0.67
CA LEU A 54 26.49 42.82 -0.05
C LEU A 54 27.62 43.47 -0.84
N SER A 55 27.41 44.68 -1.37
CA SER A 55 28.39 45.40 -2.19
C SER A 55 28.19 46.92 -2.10
N ASP A 56 29.28 47.68 -2.17
CA ASP A 56 29.24 49.14 -2.29
C ASP A 56 28.64 49.61 -3.63
N ASP A 57 28.68 48.75 -4.66
CA ASP A 57 27.98 48.93 -5.94
C ASP A 57 26.71 48.06 -5.98
N PRO A 58 25.51 48.64 -5.81
CA PRO A 58 24.25 47.92 -5.87
C PRO A 58 23.95 47.28 -7.23
N THR A 59 24.53 47.81 -8.31
CA THR A 59 24.29 47.28 -9.67
C THR A 59 25.07 46.00 -9.94
N ALA A 60 26.08 45.71 -9.13
CA ALA A 60 26.84 44.46 -9.16
C ALA A 60 26.16 43.34 -8.34
N VAL A 61 25.08 43.63 -7.61
CA VAL A 61 24.34 42.64 -6.81
C VAL A 61 23.27 41.99 -7.69
N ALA A 62 23.24 40.65 -7.68
CA ALA A 62 22.22 39.87 -8.38
C ALA A 62 20.82 40.16 -7.82
N ASP A 63 19.78 39.90 -8.63
CA ASP A 63 18.39 40.11 -8.22
C ASP A 63 18.05 39.28 -6.96
N LEU A 64 17.61 39.97 -5.90
CA LEU A 64 17.28 39.39 -4.60
C LEU A 64 15.76 39.18 -4.41
N SER A 65 14.94 39.54 -5.40
CA SER A 65 13.47 39.51 -5.30
C SER A 65 12.89 38.13 -4.93
N GLY A 66 13.58 37.04 -5.29
CA GLY A 66 13.20 35.68 -4.88
C GLY A 66 13.31 35.46 -3.36
N PHE A 67 14.37 35.98 -2.73
CA PHE A 67 14.61 35.81 -1.29
C PHE A 67 13.66 36.66 -0.43
N GLU A 68 13.26 37.81 -0.96
CA GLU A 68 12.24 38.69 -0.38
C GLU A 68 10.88 37.98 -0.25
N ASN A 69 10.60 37.03 -1.14
CA ASN A 69 9.37 36.24 -1.14
C ASN A 69 9.48 34.90 -0.37
N GLY A 70 10.57 34.70 0.37
CA GLY A 70 10.81 33.49 1.16
C GLY A 70 11.38 32.31 0.38
N GLN A 71 11.89 32.51 -0.84
CA GLN A 71 12.71 31.48 -1.50
C GLN A 71 14.12 31.47 -0.89
N GLU A 72 14.60 30.30 -0.50
CA GLU A 72 15.96 30.16 0.05
C GLU A 72 17.04 30.08 -1.04
N ILE A 73 16.68 29.67 -2.26
CA ILE A 73 17.56 29.58 -3.43
C ILE A 73 16.76 29.81 -4.72
N PRO A 74 17.42 30.22 -5.83
CA PRO A 74 16.76 30.40 -7.12
C PRO A 74 16.37 29.06 -7.77
N PRO A 75 15.42 29.06 -8.72
CA PRO A 75 15.14 27.90 -9.59
C PRO A 75 16.40 27.43 -10.30
N GLY A 76 16.54 26.11 -10.46
CA GLY A 76 17.76 25.52 -11.00
C GLY A 76 17.87 24.04 -10.70
N THR A 77 19.01 23.46 -11.10
CA THR A 77 19.29 22.04 -10.86
C THR A 77 20.21 21.88 -9.66
N TYR A 78 19.79 21.07 -8.70
CA TYR A 78 20.51 20.84 -7.46
C TYR A 78 20.67 19.35 -7.19
N ARG A 79 21.87 18.96 -6.74
CA ARG A 79 22.13 17.62 -6.22
C ARG A 79 21.45 17.47 -4.86
N VAL A 80 20.48 16.58 -4.74
CA VAL A 80 19.71 16.42 -3.51
C VAL A 80 19.52 14.96 -3.12
N ASP A 81 19.50 14.71 -1.81
CA ASP A 81 19.03 13.45 -1.23
C ASP A 81 17.50 13.46 -1.18
N ILE A 82 16.86 12.48 -1.81
CA ILE A 82 15.40 12.39 -1.86
C ILE A 82 14.92 11.42 -0.80
N TYR A 83 14.08 11.94 0.10
CA TYR A 83 13.37 11.21 1.13
C TYR A 83 11.88 11.14 0.77
N LEU A 84 11.30 9.95 0.88
CA LEU A 84 9.87 9.72 0.68
C LEU A 84 9.29 9.07 1.93
N ASN A 85 8.31 9.74 2.56
CA ASN A 85 7.72 9.34 3.85
C ASN A 85 8.81 9.03 4.90
N ASP A 86 9.79 9.93 5.04
CA ASP A 86 10.98 9.85 5.90
C ASP A 86 11.98 8.72 5.59
N GLY A 87 11.75 7.92 4.54
CA GLY A 87 12.70 6.93 4.05
C GLY A 87 13.62 7.48 2.97
N TYR A 88 14.94 7.29 3.11
CA TYR A 88 15.90 7.60 2.05
C TYR A 88 15.62 6.75 0.80
N MET A 89 15.56 7.39 -0.37
CA MET A 89 15.34 6.71 -1.64
C MET A 89 16.59 6.71 -2.51
N THR A 90 17.12 7.89 -2.83
CA THR A 90 18.25 8.07 -3.75
C THR A 90 18.82 9.47 -3.66
N THR A 91 20.00 9.68 -4.24
CA THR A 91 20.65 10.99 -4.38
C THR A 91 20.83 11.30 -5.87
N ARG A 92 20.27 12.41 -6.35
CA ARG A 92 20.36 12.79 -7.77
C ARG A 92 20.22 14.29 -7.99
N ASP A 93 20.56 14.71 -9.20
CA ASP A 93 20.31 16.06 -9.66
C ASP A 93 18.82 16.21 -9.98
N VAL A 94 18.17 17.16 -9.33
CA VAL A 94 16.75 17.47 -9.49
C VAL A 94 16.63 18.91 -9.94
N THR A 95 15.92 19.13 -11.03
CA THR A 95 15.56 20.48 -11.49
C THR A 95 14.37 20.98 -10.68
N PHE A 96 14.48 22.19 -10.15
CA PHE A 96 13.46 22.86 -9.39
C PHE A 96 12.96 24.08 -10.15
N ASP A 97 11.66 24.09 -10.44
CA ASP A 97 10.98 25.19 -11.09
C ASP A 97 10.31 26.10 -10.05
N ALA A 98 10.06 27.36 -10.43
CA ALA A 98 9.33 28.28 -9.58
C ALA A 98 7.88 27.80 -9.39
N GLY A 99 7.43 27.69 -8.14
CA GLY A 99 6.04 27.38 -7.83
C GLY A 99 5.07 28.53 -8.15
N ASP A 100 3.78 28.27 -7.99
CA ASP A 100 2.73 29.28 -8.23
C ASP A 100 2.98 30.58 -7.44
N LYS A 101 2.86 31.71 -8.16
CA LYS A 101 3.08 33.06 -7.62
C LYS A 101 4.47 33.28 -6.99
N GLY A 102 5.49 32.53 -7.44
CA GLY A 102 6.87 32.68 -6.98
C GLY A 102 7.12 32.17 -5.56
N LYS A 103 6.15 31.45 -4.97
CA LYS A 103 6.29 30.93 -3.60
C LYS A 103 6.82 29.49 -3.63
N GLY A 104 8.09 29.36 -3.29
CA GLY A 104 8.77 28.07 -3.18
C GLY A 104 9.24 27.50 -4.52
N LEU A 105 9.78 26.29 -4.43
CA LEU A 105 10.37 25.54 -5.53
C LEU A 105 9.71 24.18 -5.65
N LEU A 106 9.34 23.79 -6.87
CA LEU A 106 8.73 22.50 -7.17
C LEU A 106 9.73 21.61 -7.91
N PRO A 107 9.97 20.37 -7.43
CA PRO A 107 10.86 19.45 -8.10
C PRO A 107 10.21 18.90 -9.36
N CYS A 108 10.93 18.95 -10.48
CA CYS A 108 10.57 18.21 -11.67
C CYS A 108 10.98 16.74 -11.49
N LEU A 109 9.99 15.88 -11.24
CA LEU A 109 10.16 14.42 -11.16
C LEU A 109 9.33 13.73 -12.23
N THR A 110 9.92 12.77 -12.92
CA THR A 110 9.23 12.01 -13.97
C THR A 110 8.42 10.85 -13.40
N ARG A 111 7.48 10.33 -14.19
CA ARG A 111 6.68 9.16 -13.80
C ARG A 111 7.55 7.95 -13.45
N GLY A 112 8.59 7.68 -14.24
CA GLY A 112 9.51 6.54 -14.01
C GLY A 112 10.28 6.70 -12.70
N GLN A 113 10.73 7.92 -12.40
CA GLN A 113 11.41 8.22 -11.14
C GLN A 113 10.50 8.01 -9.93
N LEU A 114 9.25 8.48 -10.00
CA LEU A 114 8.28 8.30 -8.92
C LEU A 114 7.91 6.83 -8.72
N ALA A 115 7.70 6.09 -9.81
CA ALA A 115 7.41 4.64 -9.75
C ALA A 115 8.55 3.86 -9.08
N SER A 116 9.81 4.18 -9.40
CA SER A 116 10.99 3.55 -8.79
C SER A 116 11.09 3.80 -7.28
N MET A 117 10.62 4.96 -6.81
CA MET A 117 10.55 5.30 -5.37
C MET A 117 9.34 4.65 -4.67
N GLY A 118 8.51 3.91 -5.39
CA GLY A 118 7.39 3.15 -4.83
C GLY A 118 6.03 3.83 -4.96
N LEU A 119 5.90 4.89 -5.78
CA LEU A 119 4.58 5.41 -6.14
C LEU A 119 3.84 4.42 -7.05
N SER A 120 2.57 4.14 -6.76
CA SER A 120 1.73 3.33 -7.63
C SER A 120 1.19 4.19 -8.76
N THR A 121 1.68 3.96 -9.98
CA THR A 121 1.25 4.74 -11.14
C THR A 121 -0.19 4.47 -11.55
N SER A 122 -0.73 3.29 -11.19
CA SER A 122 -2.11 2.89 -11.48
C SER A 122 -3.14 3.48 -10.52
N SER A 123 -2.73 3.97 -9.35
CA SER A 123 -3.66 4.55 -8.36
C SER A 123 -3.94 6.03 -8.58
N ILE A 124 -3.22 6.68 -9.51
CA ILE A 124 -3.35 8.11 -9.80
C ILE A 124 -3.94 8.27 -11.20
N ALA A 125 -5.14 8.83 -11.27
CA ALA A 125 -5.81 9.09 -12.55
C ALA A 125 -4.99 10.08 -13.40
N GLY A 126 -4.90 9.85 -14.72
CA GLY A 126 -4.19 10.71 -15.67
C GLY A 126 -2.66 10.57 -15.69
N LEU A 127 -2.03 9.95 -14.68
CA LEU A 127 -0.56 9.82 -14.62
C LEU A 127 0.00 8.97 -15.76
N GLY A 128 -0.75 7.96 -16.21
CA GLY A 128 -0.38 7.11 -17.35
C GLY A 128 -0.41 7.82 -18.70
N GLU A 129 -1.14 8.93 -18.82
CA GLU A 129 -1.32 9.68 -20.06
C GLU A 129 -0.20 10.71 -20.29
N LEU A 130 0.51 11.09 -19.23
CA LEU A 130 1.64 12.01 -19.33
C LEU A 130 2.81 11.40 -20.15
N PRO A 131 3.54 12.22 -20.91
CA PRO A 131 4.80 11.81 -21.51
C PRO A 131 5.77 11.23 -20.46
N ALA A 132 6.60 10.27 -20.86
CA ALA A 132 7.49 9.58 -19.91
C ALA A 132 8.47 10.53 -19.20
N ASP A 133 8.93 11.56 -19.92
CA ASP A 133 9.96 12.51 -19.48
C ASP A 133 9.40 13.86 -19.02
N SER A 134 8.08 14.02 -18.96
CA SER A 134 7.48 15.26 -18.45
C SER A 134 7.51 15.32 -16.92
N CYS A 135 7.67 16.53 -16.37
CA CYS A 135 7.50 16.79 -14.94
C CYS A 135 6.06 16.48 -14.53
N VAL A 136 5.88 15.65 -13.50
CA VAL A 136 4.56 15.33 -12.97
C VAL A 136 4.08 16.48 -12.07
N PRO A 137 2.88 17.04 -12.28
CA PRO A 137 2.30 18.06 -11.39
C PRO A 137 1.81 17.41 -10.09
N LEU A 138 2.76 17.08 -9.21
CA LEU A 138 2.56 16.27 -8.01
C LEU A 138 1.47 16.82 -7.07
N LEU A 139 1.46 18.13 -6.82
CA LEU A 139 0.52 18.78 -5.91
C LEU A 139 -0.91 18.85 -6.47
N GLU A 140 -1.08 18.80 -7.78
CA GLU A 140 -2.39 18.81 -8.44
C GLU A 140 -2.98 17.41 -8.56
N MET A 141 -2.13 16.41 -8.82
CA MET A 141 -2.57 15.04 -9.07
C MET A 141 -2.71 14.20 -7.79
N ILE A 142 -2.02 14.56 -6.71
CA ILE A 142 -1.98 13.80 -5.47
C ILE A 142 -2.50 14.67 -4.33
N GLU A 143 -3.74 14.39 -3.92
CA GLU A 143 -4.37 15.02 -2.76
C GLU A 143 -3.54 14.75 -1.48
N ASP A 144 -3.45 15.73 -0.59
CA ASP A 144 -2.74 15.68 0.69
C ASP A 144 -1.23 15.38 0.61
N MET A 145 -0.61 15.47 -0.58
CA MET A 145 0.85 15.39 -0.72
C MET A 145 1.53 16.67 -0.22
N THR A 146 2.68 16.53 0.44
CA THR A 146 3.54 17.67 0.76
C THR A 146 4.93 17.51 0.16
N ILE A 147 5.50 18.64 -0.25
CA ILE A 147 6.86 18.76 -0.77
C ILE A 147 7.59 19.79 0.09
N ARG A 148 8.73 19.41 0.62
CA ARG A 148 9.61 20.32 1.37
C ARG A 148 11.04 20.12 0.92
N PHE A 149 11.64 21.16 0.38
CA PHE A 149 13.06 21.16 0.07
C PHE A 149 13.83 21.89 1.16
N ASP A 150 14.78 21.20 1.77
CA ASP A 150 15.68 21.72 2.80
C ASP A 150 17.03 22.00 2.15
N VAL A 151 17.29 23.27 1.85
CA VAL A 151 18.50 23.69 1.12
C VAL A 151 19.76 23.42 1.94
N ALA A 152 19.72 23.73 3.24
CA ALA A 152 20.87 23.59 4.13
C ALA A 152 21.36 22.15 4.23
N GLN A 153 20.44 21.18 4.18
CA GLN A 153 20.76 19.75 4.20
C GLN A 153 20.84 19.12 2.80
N GLN A 154 20.52 19.86 1.73
CA GLN A 154 20.34 19.35 0.37
C GLN A 154 19.37 18.16 0.31
N ARG A 155 18.24 18.26 1.03
CA ARG A 155 17.27 17.17 1.17
C ARG A 155 15.90 17.54 0.65
N LEU A 156 15.39 16.73 -0.26
CA LEU A 156 14.01 16.82 -0.75
C LEU A 156 13.14 15.82 0.01
N TYR A 157 12.20 16.33 0.81
CA TYR A 157 11.21 15.55 1.52
C TYR A 157 9.90 15.52 0.74
N LEU A 158 9.47 14.32 0.38
CA LEU A 158 8.18 14.04 -0.22
C LEU A 158 7.33 13.28 0.80
N THR A 159 6.15 13.79 1.13
CA THR A 159 5.18 13.04 1.95
C THR A 159 3.99 12.69 1.07
N ILE A 160 3.84 11.41 0.77
CA ILE A 160 2.80 10.91 -0.13
C ILE A 160 1.88 9.97 0.66
N PRO A 161 0.55 10.18 0.61
CA PRO A 161 -0.39 9.25 1.23
C PRO A 161 -0.19 7.81 0.78
N GLN A 162 -0.23 6.87 1.72
CA GLN A 162 -0.02 5.45 1.44
C GLN A 162 -1.00 4.90 0.39
N ALA A 163 -2.19 5.51 0.24
CA ALA A 163 -3.17 5.14 -0.78
C ALA A 163 -2.64 5.26 -2.22
N PHE A 164 -1.66 6.13 -2.46
CA PHE A 164 -1.01 6.31 -3.76
C PHE A 164 0.33 5.57 -3.87
N MET A 165 0.77 4.93 -2.79
CA MET A 165 1.97 4.11 -2.78
C MET A 165 1.69 2.71 -3.32
N GLY A 166 2.66 2.12 -4.01
CA GLY A 166 2.64 0.71 -4.36
C GLY A 166 2.53 -0.15 -3.11
N ASN A 167 1.63 -1.13 -3.13
CA ASN A 167 1.43 -2.10 -2.05
C ASN A 167 2.70 -2.96 -1.86
N ARG A 168 3.72 -2.43 -1.19
CA ARG A 168 4.83 -3.22 -0.63
C ARG A 168 4.39 -3.70 0.74
N ALA A 169 3.59 -4.77 0.75
CA ALA A 169 3.31 -5.47 1.98
C ALA A 169 4.63 -5.86 2.66
N ARG A 170 4.63 -5.88 4.00
CA ARG A 170 5.82 -6.24 4.76
C ARG A 170 6.35 -7.60 4.31
N GLY A 171 7.65 -7.66 4.02
CA GLY A 171 8.31 -8.87 3.52
C GLY A 171 8.09 -9.14 2.02
N SER A 172 7.52 -8.19 1.26
CA SER A 172 7.40 -8.33 -0.19
C SER A 172 8.76 -8.30 -0.88
N ILE A 173 8.98 -9.28 -1.76
CA ILE A 173 10.19 -9.38 -2.58
C ILE A 173 9.81 -9.03 -4.03
N PRO A 174 10.47 -8.04 -4.66
CA PRO A 174 10.27 -7.72 -6.06
C PRO A 174 10.39 -8.95 -6.97
N PRO A 175 9.47 -9.15 -7.94
CA PRO A 175 9.51 -10.34 -8.79
C PRO A 175 10.76 -10.46 -9.67
N GLU A 176 11.41 -9.34 -10.00
CA GLU A 176 12.70 -9.33 -10.71
C GLU A 176 13.87 -9.96 -9.93
N LEU A 177 13.71 -10.13 -8.61
CA LEU A 177 14.69 -10.81 -7.76
C LEU A 177 14.41 -12.31 -7.63
N TRP A 178 13.34 -12.84 -8.25
CA TRP A 178 13.02 -14.26 -8.18
C TRP A 178 13.88 -15.03 -9.18
N ASP A 179 14.63 -16.00 -8.67
CA ASP A 179 15.50 -16.85 -9.48
C ASP A 179 14.74 -18.12 -9.90
N ASP A 180 14.75 -18.41 -11.21
CA ASP A 180 14.19 -19.64 -11.77
C ASP A 180 15.01 -20.89 -11.37
N GLY A 181 16.25 -20.69 -10.93
CA GLY A 181 17.21 -21.72 -10.55
C GLY A 181 18.05 -22.20 -11.74
N ILE A 182 18.89 -23.20 -11.47
CA ILE A 182 19.79 -23.77 -12.46
C ILE A 182 19.16 -24.97 -13.19
N ASN A 183 19.67 -25.23 -14.38
CA ASN A 183 19.36 -26.46 -15.10
C ASN A 183 19.94 -27.67 -14.35
N ALA A 184 19.10 -28.64 -13.99
CA ALA A 184 19.51 -29.77 -13.18
C ALA A 184 18.64 -31.00 -13.42
N LEU A 185 19.25 -32.18 -13.33
CA LEU A 185 18.56 -33.47 -13.22
C LEU A 185 18.44 -33.84 -11.74
N LEU A 186 17.27 -34.35 -11.35
CA LEU A 186 16.93 -34.73 -9.99
C LEU A 186 16.50 -36.19 -9.97
N LEU A 187 16.96 -36.94 -8.98
CA LEU A 187 16.51 -38.31 -8.71
C LEU A 187 16.49 -38.54 -7.21
N ASN A 188 15.30 -38.74 -6.65
CA ASN A 188 15.11 -39.21 -5.29
C ASN A 188 14.63 -40.67 -5.33
N TYR A 189 15.15 -41.49 -4.42
CA TYR A 189 14.74 -42.88 -4.29
C TYR A 189 14.45 -43.20 -2.83
N ASN A 190 13.39 -43.98 -2.60
CA ASN A 190 13.07 -44.56 -1.30
C ASN A 190 12.83 -46.05 -1.47
N PHE A 191 13.70 -46.87 -0.88
CA PHE A 191 13.63 -48.33 -0.94
C PHE A 191 13.33 -48.90 0.44
N THR A 192 12.25 -49.65 0.55
CA THR A 192 11.85 -50.34 1.78
C THR A 192 11.63 -51.82 1.50
N GLY A 193 11.91 -52.66 2.48
CA GLY A 193 11.65 -54.09 2.39
C GLY A 193 11.43 -54.70 3.76
N ASN A 194 10.59 -55.72 3.81
CA ASN A 194 10.31 -56.47 5.03
C ASN A 194 10.05 -57.94 4.71
N THR A 195 10.43 -58.79 5.65
CA THR A 195 10.12 -60.22 5.62
C THR A 195 9.24 -60.54 6.81
N VAL A 196 8.11 -61.20 6.54
CA VAL A 196 7.17 -61.68 7.55
C VAL A 196 7.31 -63.19 7.63
N HIS A 197 7.59 -63.70 8.82
CA HIS A 197 7.60 -65.14 9.08
C HIS A 197 6.30 -65.49 9.79
N ASN A 198 5.51 -66.40 9.21
CA ASN A 198 4.28 -66.89 9.80
C ASN A 198 4.50 -68.30 10.37
N ASP A 199 3.90 -68.60 11.51
CA ASP A 199 3.97 -69.92 12.15
C ASP A 199 3.34 -71.02 11.27
N VAL A 200 2.35 -70.65 10.46
CA VAL A 200 1.71 -71.51 9.46
C VAL A 200 1.66 -70.77 8.13
N GLY A 201 2.11 -71.41 7.04
CA GLY A 201 2.05 -70.84 5.69
C GLY A 201 3.35 -70.23 5.15
N GLY A 202 4.46 -70.35 5.87
CA GLY A 202 5.80 -69.96 5.41
C GLY A 202 6.15 -68.48 5.59
N SER A 203 7.22 -68.04 4.93
CA SER A 203 7.68 -66.64 4.96
C SER A 203 7.21 -65.87 3.73
N SER A 204 6.78 -64.63 3.93
CA SER A 204 6.48 -63.68 2.85
C SER A 204 7.50 -62.55 2.83
N ASN A 205 8.03 -62.23 1.65
CA ASN A 205 8.92 -61.08 1.44
C ASN A 205 8.19 -59.98 0.70
N TYR A 206 8.45 -58.75 1.08
CA TYR A 206 7.93 -57.56 0.41
C TYR A 206 9.09 -56.60 0.18
N ALA A 207 9.12 -55.99 -1.00
CA ALA A 207 10.00 -54.87 -1.28
C ALA A 207 9.26 -53.81 -2.09
N TYR A 208 9.59 -52.56 -1.84
CA TYR A 208 8.97 -51.41 -2.46
C TYR A 208 10.02 -50.35 -2.76
N LEU A 209 10.01 -49.82 -3.97
CA LEU A 209 10.86 -48.73 -4.40
C LEU A 209 9.99 -47.60 -4.93
N ASN A 210 10.14 -46.40 -4.39
CA ASN A 210 9.59 -45.18 -4.95
C ASN A 210 10.72 -44.38 -5.62
N LEU A 211 10.60 -44.11 -6.91
CA LEU A 211 11.51 -43.27 -7.68
C LEU A 211 10.80 -41.98 -8.07
N GLN A 212 11.35 -40.85 -7.63
CA GLN A 212 10.91 -39.53 -8.03
C GLN A 212 12.01 -38.90 -8.87
N SER A 213 11.77 -38.81 -10.17
CA SER A 213 12.71 -38.17 -11.09
C SER A 213 12.23 -36.77 -11.46
N GLY A 214 13.16 -35.91 -11.81
CA GLY A 214 12.86 -34.55 -12.20
C GLY A 214 13.91 -33.94 -13.11
N LEU A 215 13.48 -32.96 -13.88
CA LEU A 215 14.34 -32.14 -14.72
C LEU A 215 13.91 -30.68 -14.56
N ASN A 216 14.88 -29.82 -14.26
CA ASN A 216 14.72 -28.38 -14.25
C ASN A 216 15.42 -27.80 -15.48
N LEU A 217 14.71 -27.01 -16.28
CA LEU A 217 15.24 -26.28 -17.43
C LEU A 217 14.69 -24.85 -17.42
N GLY A 218 15.49 -23.89 -16.95
CA GLY A 218 15.02 -22.55 -16.61
C GLY A 218 13.80 -22.62 -15.68
N ALA A 219 12.75 -21.85 -16.01
CA ALA A 219 11.50 -21.82 -15.24
C ALA A 219 10.66 -23.11 -15.31
N TRP A 220 11.00 -24.06 -16.20
CA TRP A 220 10.23 -25.29 -16.39
C TRP A 220 10.71 -26.40 -15.47
N ARG A 221 9.75 -27.07 -14.82
CA ARG A 221 10.00 -28.16 -13.87
C ARG A 221 9.20 -29.38 -14.34
N LEU A 222 9.89 -30.39 -14.83
CA LEU A 222 9.31 -31.71 -15.14
C LEU A 222 9.49 -32.61 -13.92
N ARG A 223 8.44 -33.34 -13.54
CA ARG A 223 8.44 -34.30 -12.44
C ARG A 223 7.77 -35.59 -12.88
N ASP A 224 8.32 -36.72 -12.45
CA ASP A 224 7.76 -38.05 -12.66
C ASP A 224 7.91 -38.88 -11.38
N ASN A 225 6.85 -39.62 -11.03
CA ASN A 225 6.86 -40.55 -9.91
C ASN A 225 6.45 -41.93 -10.38
N THR A 226 7.33 -42.89 -10.15
CA THR A 226 7.14 -44.28 -10.53
C THR A 226 7.54 -45.18 -9.38
N THR A 227 6.73 -46.21 -9.13
CA THR A 227 6.94 -47.17 -8.06
C THR A 227 7.16 -48.57 -8.59
N TRP A 228 7.98 -49.33 -7.88
CA TRP A 228 8.13 -50.75 -8.08
C TRP A 228 7.70 -51.47 -6.80
N SER A 229 6.86 -52.50 -6.95
CA SER A 229 6.44 -53.34 -5.85
C SER A 229 6.77 -54.80 -6.14
N TYR A 230 7.31 -55.45 -5.11
CA TYR A 230 7.59 -56.86 -5.08
C TYR A 230 6.92 -57.47 -3.86
N SER A 231 6.21 -58.58 -4.07
CA SER A 231 5.78 -59.45 -2.99
C SER A 231 6.00 -60.90 -3.40
N SER A 232 6.48 -61.72 -2.48
CA SER A 232 6.60 -63.16 -2.67
C SER A 232 6.07 -63.89 -1.46
N GLY A 233 5.19 -64.85 -1.66
CA GLY A 233 4.66 -65.70 -0.60
C GLY A 233 4.05 -66.97 -1.18
N SER A 234 3.58 -67.85 -0.30
CA SER A 234 3.11 -69.20 -0.66
C SER A 234 1.91 -69.23 -1.62
N ALA A 235 1.14 -68.13 -1.70
CA ALA A 235 -0.09 -68.07 -2.51
C ALA A 235 0.02 -67.18 -3.75
N ASN A 236 0.87 -66.15 -3.76
CA ASN A 236 1.00 -65.22 -4.89
C ASN A 236 2.37 -64.54 -4.87
N ASN A 237 2.90 -64.30 -6.07
CA ASN A 237 4.08 -63.47 -6.30
C ASN A 237 3.68 -62.29 -7.18
N GLU A 238 4.08 -61.09 -6.78
CA GLU A 238 3.86 -59.86 -7.53
C GLU A 238 5.22 -59.17 -7.75
N ASN A 239 5.48 -58.74 -8.98
CA ASN A 239 6.68 -57.98 -9.32
C ASN A 239 6.31 -57.04 -10.45
N GLN A 240 5.97 -55.79 -10.13
CA GLN A 240 5.51 -54.84 -11.14
C GLN A 240 6.01 -53.43 -10.92
N TRP A 241 6.20 -52.75 -12.04
CA TRP A 241 6.39 -51.31 -12.08
C TRP A 241 5.04 -50.64 -12.33
N GLN A 242 4.70 -49.67 -11.49
CA GLN A 242 3.50 -48.87 -11.60
C GLN A 242 3.87 -47.39 -11.68
N HIS A 243 3.52 -46.76 -12.78
CA HIS A 243 3.65 -45.33 -12.96
C HIS A 243 2.52 -44.59 -12.24
N ILE A 244 2.87 -43.60 -11.41
CA ILE A 244 1.90 -42.83 -10.62
C ILE A 244 1.47 -41.59 -11.40
N ASN A 245 2.40 -40.68 -11.67
CA ASN A 245 2.10 -39.41 -12.33
C ASN A 245 3.33 -38.79 -13.01
N THR A 246 3.07 -38.05 -14.08
CA THR A 246 4.04 -37.15 -14.72
C THR A 246 3.38 -35.80 -14.94
N TRP A 247 4.07 -34.72 -14.58
CA TRP A 247 3.62 -33.38 -14.91
C TRP A 247 4.78 -32.43 -15.18
N LEU A 248 4.45 -31.41 -15.97
CA LEU A 248 5.31 -30.29 -16.29
C LEU A 248 4.67 -29.03 -15.73
N GLU A 249 5.40 -28.28 -14.94
CA GLU A 249 4.90 -27.05 -14.32
C GLU A 249 5.84 -25.87 -14.56
N ARG A 250 5.25 -24.68 -14.57
CA ARG A 250 5.96 -23.40 -14.64
C ARG A 250 5.15 -22.31 -13.96
N ASP A 251 5.86 -21.45 -13.24
CA ASP A 251 5.29 -20.26 -12.63
C ASP A 251 5.15 -19.13 -13.67
N VAL A 252 3.99 -18.46 -13.66
CA VAL A 252 3.63 -17.32 -14.52
C VAL A 252 3.53 -16.07 -13.64
N THR A 253 4.69 -15.48 -13.39
CA THR A 253 4.89 -14.36 -12.45
C THR A 253 3.93 -13.17 -12.67
N PRO A 254 3.67 -12.69 -13.90
CA PRO A 254 2.75 -11.56 -14.11
C PRO A 254 1.31 -11.86 -13.67
N LEU A 255 0.91 -13.13 -13.68
CA LEU A 255 -0.42 -13.59 -13.27
C LEU A 255 -0.44 -14.10 -11.83
N ARG A 256 0.70 -14.11 -11.12
CA ARG A 256 0.86 -14.75 -9.80
C ARG A 256 0.24 -16.16 -9.74
N SER A 257 0.47 -16.94 -10.79
CA SER A 257 -0.19 -18.22 -11.02
C SER A 257 0.80 -19.29 -11.46
N ARG A 258 0.49 -20.56 -11.21
CA ARG A 258 1.21 -21.72 -11.73
C ARG A 258 0.43 -22.36 -12.87
N LEU A 259 1.13 -22.62 -13.97
CA LEU A 259 0.66 -23.43 -15.09
C LEU A 259 1.15 -24.87 -14.90
N THR A 260 0.24 -25.83 -14.94
CA THR A 260 0.51 -27.27 -14.82
C THR A 260 -0.05 -28.01 -16.02
N LEU A 261 0.76 -28.85 -16.64
CA LEU A 261 0.47 -29.68 -17.81
C LEU A 261 0.74 -31.14 -17.45
N GLY A 262 -0.23 -32.03 -17.65
CA GLY A 262 -0.11 -33.45 -17.32
C GLY A 262 -0.99 -33.85 -16.14
N ASP A 263 -0.50 -34.76 -15.28
CA ASP A 263 -1.23 -35.27 -14.13
C ASP A 263 -1.25 -34.28 -12.97
N SER A 264 -2.44 -33.87 -12.52
CA SER A 264 -2.61 -32.95 -11.39
C SER A 264 -3.93 -33.25 -10.66
N TYR A 265 -4.24 -32.45 -9.64
CA TYR A 265 -5.47 -32.51 -8.89
C TYR A 265 -6.07 -31.11 -8.68
N THR A 266 -7.37 -31.04 -8.48
CA THR A 266 -8.05 -29.79 -8.10
C THR A 266 -8.11 -29.65 -6.58
N ASN A 267 -8.03 -28.42 -6.08
CA ASN A 267 -8.22 -28.14 -4.65
C ASN A 267 -9.68 -28.37 -4.24
N GLY A 268 -9.86 -28.83 -3.00
CA GLY A 268 -11.15 -29.19 -2.42
C GLY A 268 -11.94 -28.03 -1.81
N ASP A 269 -11.63 -26.78 -2.15
CA ASP A 269 -12.11 -25.60 -1.41
C ASP A 269 -13.62 -25.35 -1.57
N ILE A 270 -14.19 -25.69 -2.74
CA ILE A 270 -15.62 -25.48 -3.08
C ILE A 270 -16.28 -26.80 -3.50
N PHE A 271 -15.57 -27.60 -4.29
CA PHE A 271 -16.01 -28.90 -4.78
C PHE A 271 -15.01 -29.97 -4.34
N ASP A 272 -15.40 -31.24 -4.38
CA ASP A 272 -14.48 -32.34 -4.11
C ASP A 272 -13.26 -32.30 -5.05
N GLY A 273 -12.08 -32.51 -4.47
CA GLY A 273 -10.84 -32.58 -5.23
C GLY A 273 -10.85 -33.77 -6.19
N ILE A 274 -10.59 -33.51 -7.48
CA ILE A 274 -10.51 -34.54 -8.51
C ILE A 274 -9.09 -34.63 -9.08
N ASN A 275 -8.62 -35.86 -9.28
CA ASN A 275 -7.42 -36.13 -10.05
C ASN A 275 -7.75 -36.08 -11.56
N PHE A 276 -6.91 -35.41 -12.33
CA PHE A 276 -7.09 -35.27 -13.78
C PHE A 276 -5.75 -35.28 -14.51
N ARG A 277 -5.81 -35.54 -15.81
CA ARG A 277 -4.71 -35.30 -16.74
C ARG A 277 -5.12 -34.23 -17.75
N GLY A 278 -4.41 -33.11 -17.78
CA GLY A 278 -4.81 -31.97 -18.60
C GLY A 278 -3.98 -30.71 -18.37
N VAL A 279 -4.62 -29.56 -18.52
CA VAL A 279 -4.01 -28.23 -18.34
C VAL A 279 -4.74 -27.46 -17.24
N GLN A 280 -3.97 -26.88 -16.33
CA GLN A 280 -4.47 -26.08 -15.23
C GLN A 280 -3.64 -24.81 -15.07
N LEU A 281 -4.32 -23.68 -14.90
CA LEU A 281 -3.71 -22.41 -14.52
C LEU A 281 -4.37 -21.96 -13.22
N ALA A 282 -3.63 -21.95 -12.12
CA ALA A 282 -4.17 -21.62 -10.81
C ALA A 282 -3.29 -20.59 -10.11
N SER A 283 -3.90 -19.62 -9.41
CA SER A 283 -3.15 -18.70 -8.55
C SER A 283 -2.39 -19.46 -7.46
N ASP A 284 -1.13 -19.09 -7.23
CA ASP A 284 -0.28 -19.70 -6.20
C ASP A 284 -0.09 -18.72 -5.03
N ASP A 285 -0.64 -19.07 -3.86
CA ASP A 285 -0.55 -18.25 -2.66
C ASP A 285 0.90 -18.16 -2.13
N ASN A 286 1.81 -19.04 -2.56
CA ASN A 286 3.23 -18.95 -2.21
C ASN A 286 3.94 -17.77 -2.89
N MET A 287 3.35 -17.20 -3.95
CA MET A 287 3.84 -15.97 -4.60
C MET A 287 3.40 -14.70 -3.86
N LEU A 288 2.57 -14.82 -2.83
CA LEU A 288 2.20 -13.71 -1.95
C LEU A 288 3.19 -13.62 -0.78
N PRO A 289 3.50 -12.40 -0.31
CA PRO A 289 4.20 -12.22 0.95
C PRO A 289 3.43 -12.89 2.10
N ASP A 290 4.13 -13.40 3.11
CA ASP A 290 3.50 -14.09 4.23
C ASP A 290 2.48 -13.22 4.98
N SER A 291 2.71 -11.91 5.04
CA SER A 291 1.78 -10.91 5.57
C SER A 291 0.47 -10.79 4.79
N GLN A 292 0.39 -11.39 3.62
CA GLN A 292 -0.79 -11.41 2.76
C GLN A 292 -1.36 -12.81 2.56
N LYS A 293 -0.76 -13.86 3.13
CA LYS A 293 -1.29 -15.22 3.07
C LYS A 293 -2.47 -15.37 4.03
N GLY A 294 -3.49 -16.11 3.60
CA GLY A 294 -4.69 -16.34 4.40
C GLY A 294 -5.58 -15.10 4.59
N PHE A 295 -6.53 -15.22 5.50
CA PHE A 295 -7.46 -14.14 5.82
C PHE A 295 -6.96 -13.31 7.01
N ALA A 296 -6.85 -12.00 6.80
CA ALA A 296 -6.75 -10.99 7.83
C ALA A 296 -7.66 -9.81 7.45
N PRO A 297 -8.34 -9.17 8.41
CA PRO A 297 -9.18 -8.02 8.13
C PRO A 297 -8.34 -6.84 7.64
N VAL A 298 -8.89 -6.06 6.70
CA VAL A 298 -8.26 -4.83 6.21
C VAL A 298 -8.72 -3.67 7.07
N ILE A 299 -7.77 -2.92 7.61
CA ILE A 299 -8.06 -1.79 8.51
C ILE A 299 -7.95 -0.50 7.70
N HIS A 300 -9.06 0.22 7.58
CA HIS A 300 -9.09 1.55 6.99
C HIS A 300 -9.13 2.60 8.10
N GLY A 301 -8.39 3.69 7.91
CA GLY A 301 -8.35 4.80 8.87
C GLY A 301 -7.99 6.13 8.21
N ILE A 302 -8.12 7.21 8.97
CA ILE A 302 -7.74 8.56 8.54
C ILE A 302 -6.85 9.16 9.63
N ALA A 303 -5.66 9.61 9.26
CA ALA A 303 -4.75 10.37 10.11
C ALA A 303 -4.74 11.84 9.65
N ARG A 304 -4.82 12.79 10.58
CA ARG A 304 -4.80 14.24 10.27
C ARG A 304 -3.37 14.78 10.17
N GLY A 305 -2.42 14.13 10.84
CA GLY A 305 -1.00 14.38 10.88
C GLY A 305 -0.22 13.06 10.78
N THR A 306 1.09 13.11 10.98
CA THR A 306 1.90 11.91 11.15
C THR A 306 1.45 11.15 12.40
N ALA A 307 1.00 9.91 12.22
CA ALA A 307 0.42 9.10 13.28
C ALA A 307 1.09 7.73 13.40
N GLN A 308 1.24 7.25 14.63
CA GLN A 308 1.64 5.88 14.93
C GLN A 308 0.39 5.02 15.07
N VAL A 309 0.24 4.02 14.21
CA VAL A 309 -0.85 3.05 14.26
C VAL A 309 -0.34 1.75 14.87
N SER A 310 -0.94 1.36 15.99
CA SER A 310 -0.67 0.08 16.67
C SER A 310 -1.92 -0.79 16.65
N VAL A 311 -1.77 -2.06 16.31
CA VAL A 311 -2.84 -3.07 16.38
C VAL A 311 -2.47 -4.09 17.42
N LYS A 312 -3.38 -4.30 18.37
CA LYS A 312 -3.28 -5.33 19.40
C LYS A 312 -4.31 -6.42 19.18
N GLN A 313 -3.95 -7.65 19.53
CA GLN A 313 -4.83 -8.79 19.54
C GLN A 313 -4.54 -9.62 20.79
N ASN A 314 -5.58 -10.00 21.53
CA ASN A 314 -5.45 -10.69 22.82
C ASN A 314 -4.47 -9.98 23.80
N GLY A 315 -4.39 -8.65 23.75
CA GLY A 315 -3.51 -7.83 24.58
C GLY A 315 -2.07 -7.66 24.07
N TYR A 316 -1.64 -8.43 23.08
CA TYR A 316 -0.31 -8.34 22.48
C TYR A 316 -0.32 -7.42 21.27
N GLU A 317 0.73 -6.60 21.11
CA GLU A 317 0.92 -5.79 19.90
C GLU A 317 1.40 -6.67 18.75
N ILE A 318 0.58 -6.78 17.71
CA ILE A 318 0.84 -7.62 16.54
C ILE A 318 1.29 -6.80 15.33
N TYR A 319 1.07 -5.49 15.36
CA TYR A 319 1.46 -4.58 14.30
C TYR A 319 1.69 -3.19 14.86
N GLN A 320 2.75 -2.54 14.39
CA GLN A 320 3.02 -1.13 14.63
C GLN A 320 3.63 -0.53 13.36
N SER A 321 3.13 0.61 12.93
CA SER A 321 3.70 1.38 11.82
C SER A 321 3.37 2.87 11.96
N THR A 322 4.20 3.72 11.37
CA THR A 322 3.93 5.17 11.25
C THR A 322 3.32 5.43 9.88
N VAL A 323 2.22 6.18 9.85
CA VAL A 323 1.53 6.57 8.62
C VAL A 323 1.59 8.08 8.43
N PRO A 324 1.73 8.56 7.18
CA PRO A 324 1.66 9.98 6.86
C PRO A 324 0.24 10.53 7.10
N PRO A 325 0.06 11.87 7.19
CA PRO A 325 -1.25 12.50 7.16
C PRO A 325 -2.00 12.11 5.88
N ALA A 326 -3.17 11.49 6.03
CA ALA A 326 -4.19 11.17 5.02
C ALA A 326 -4.97 9.90 5.42
N ARG A 327 -5.83 9.45 4.50
CA ARG A 327 -6.42 8.11 4.53
C ARG A 327 -5.34 7.04 4.37
N PHE A 328 -5.37 6.02 5.21
CA PHE A 328 -4.46 4.88 5.15
C PHE A 328 -5.23 3.56 5.19
N THR A 329 -4.58 2.51 4.68
CA THR A 329 -5.11 1.15 4.69
C THR A 329 -4.01 0.19 5.13
N ILE A 330 -4.29 -0.61 6.15
CA ILE A 330 -3.42 -1.70 6.59
C ILE A 330 -4.01 -2.99 6.05
N ASN A 331 -3.31 -3.58 5.08
CA ASN A 331 -3.70 -4.83 4.45
C ASN A 331 -2.61 -5.91 4.56
N ASP A 332 -1.59 -5.73 5.40
CA ASP A 332 -0.44 -6.62 5.57
C ASP A 332 -0.35 -7.18 7.01
N LEU A 333 -1.52 -7.36 7.65
CA LEU A 333 -1.61 -8.09 8.90
C LEU A 333 -1.47 -9.59 8.63
N TYR A 334 -0.62 -10.26 9.40
CA TYR A 334 -0.55 -11.72 9.38
C TYR A 334 -1.92 -12.34 9.72
N ALA A 335 -2.30 -13.37 8.99
CA ALA A 335 -3.51 -14.13 9.27
C ALA A 335 -3.38 -14.87 10.61
N ALA A 336 -4.09 -14.40 11.62
CA ALA A 336 -4.21 -15.07 12.91
C ALA A 336 -5.55 -15.84 12.93
N GLY A 337 -5.52 -17.09 12.45
CA GLY A 337 -6.71 -17.86 12.06
C GLY A 337 -7.78 -18.07 13.14
N ASN A 338 -7.48 -17.88 14.42
CA ASN A 338 -8.42 -18.09 15.55
C ASN A 338 -8.38 -16.95 16.59
N SER A 339 -7.83 -15.81 16.25
CA SER A 339 -7.49 -14.79 17.25
C SER A 339 -8.56 -13.69 17.28
N GLY A 340 -8.98 -13.31 18.50
CA GLY A 340 -10.15 -12.48 18.77
C GLY A 340 -10.08 -11.04 18.24
N ASP A 341 -10.97 -10.19 18.75
CA ASP A 341 -11.14 -8.80 18.30
C ASP A 341 -9.81 -8.03 18.21
N LEU A 342 -9.63 -7.26 17.13
CA LEU A 342 -8.47 -6.41 16.93
C LEU A 342 -8.71 -5.06 17.60
N GLN A 343 -7.78 -4.64 18.45
CA GLN A 343 -7.78 -3.32 19.05
C GLN A 343 -6.82 -2.42 18.28
N VAL A 344 -7.35 -1.42 17.58
CA VAL A 344 -6.58 -0.48 16.78
C VAL A 344 -6.45 0.81 17.56
N THR A 345 -5.21 1.29 17.71
CA THR A 345 -4.91 2.57 18.34
C THR A 345 -4.14 3.43 17.36
N ILE A 346 -4.61 4.66 17.17
CA ILE A 346 -3.98 5.69 16.35
C ILE A 346 -3.50 6.78 17.31
N LYS A 347 -2.17 6.98 17.36
CA LYS A 347 -1.52 7.98 18.20
C LYS A 347 -0.96 9.09 17.33
N GLU A 348 -1.50 10.28 17.48
CA GLU A 348 -1.15 11.48 16.71
C GLU A 348 -0.56 12.52 17.69
N GLY A 349 0.76 12.58 17.79
CA GLY A 349 1.46 13.39 18.79
C GLY A 349 1.03 13.03 20.23
N ARG A 350 0.31 13.95 20.90
CA ARG A 350 -0.26 13.72 22.25
C ARG A 350 -1.70 13.21 22.24
N ARG A 351 -2.36 13.15 21.08
CA ARG A 351 -3.74 12.66 20.96
C ARG A 351 -3.71 11.16 20.68
N GLN A 352 -4.61 10.43 21.33
CA GLN A 352 -4.77 8.99 21.14
C GLN A 352 -6.23 8.69 20.85
N GLN A 353 -6.49 7.92 19.81
CA GLN A 353 -7.80 7.37 19.48
C GLN A 353 -7.68 5.84 19.44
N SER A 354 -8.66 5.14 20.01
CA SER A 354 -8.69 3.68 20.02
C SER A 354 -10.05 3.20 19.53
N GLY A 355 -10.06 2.16 18.70
CA GLY A 355 -11.25 1.50 18.19
C GLY A 355 -11.10 -0.01 18.24
N VAL A 356 -12.22 -0.72 18.30
CA VAL A 356 -12.26 -2.19 18.23
C VAL A 356 -12.78 -2.58 16.86
N HIS A 357 -12.02 -3.40 16.13
CA HIS A 357 -12.39 -3.92 14.82
C HIS A 357 -12.70 -5.41 14.93
N ARG A 358 -13.92 -5.77 14.52
CA ARG A 358 -14.37 -7.17 14.48
C ARG A 358 -14.21 -7.72 13.06
N PRO A 359 -13.43 -8.80 12.87
CA PRO A 359 -13.25 -9.36 11.54
C PRO A 359 -14.56 -9.97 11.01
N LEU A 360 -14.96 -9.57 9.81
CA LEU A 360 -15.93 -10.28 8.97
C LEU A 360 -15.16 -11.06 7.90
N LEU A 361 -15.57 -12.32 7.66
CA LEU A 361 -14.81 -13.42 7.04
C LEU A 361 -14.25 -13.25 5.61
N PHE A 362 -14.23 -12.05 5.01
CA PHE A 362 -13.71 -11.84 3.66
C PHE A 362 -12.79 -10.62 3.54
N ARG A 363 -11.59 -10.85 2.98
CA ARG A 363 -10.60 -9.79 2.76
C ARG A 363 -10.93 -9.07 1.46
N SER A 364 -11.16 -7.76 1.56
CA SER A 364 -11.40 -6.90 0.40
C SER A 364 -10.20 -6.91 -0.56
N GLY A 365 -10.44 -7.17 -1.85
CA GLY A 365 -9.47 -6.88 -2.92
C GLY A 365 -8.46 -7.97 -3.29
N ALA A 366 -8.50 -9.16 -2.69
CA ALA A 366 -7.72 -10.32 -3.17
C ALA A 366 -8.62 -11.22 -4.03
N PRO A 367 -8.66 -11.06 -5.37
CA PRO A 367 -9.38 -11.99 -6.21
C PRO A 367 -8.65 -13.34 -6.19
N ALA A 368 -9.14 -14.29 -5.40
CA ALA A 368 -8.80 -15.70 -5.57
C ALA A 368 -9.42 -16.20 -6.88
N ARG A 369 -8.83 -15.81 -8.01
CA ARG A 369 -9.25 -16.24 -9.35
C ARG A 369 -8.54 -17.55 -9.66
N ARG A 370 -9.07 -18.65 -9.14
CA ARG A 370 -8.63 -19.99 -9.53
C ARG A 370 -9.46 -20.43 -10.72
N LEU A 371 -8.86 -20.44 -11.90
CA LEU A 371 -9.48 -21.08 -13.05
C LEU A 371 -9.54 -22.58 -12.74
N LEU A 372 -10.76 -23.12 -12.79
CA LEU A 372 -11.04 -24.55 -12.87
C LEU A 372 -10.18 -25.17 -14.00
N PRO A 373 -9.92 -26.50 -13.99
CA PRO A 373 -9.13 -27.14 -15.05
C PRO A 373 -9.63 -26.67 -16.41
N LEU A 374 -8.75 -26.02 -17.17
CA LEU A 374 -9.11 -25.39 -18.45
C LEU A 374 -9.59 -26.47 -19.43
N TYR A 375 -8.97 -27.65 -19.34
CA TYR A 375 -9.31 -28.84 -20.10
C TYR A 375 -8.60 -30.07 -19.52
N GLY A 376 -9.28 -31.21 -19.37
CA GLY A 376 -8.63 -32.44 -18.91
C GLY A 376 -9.57 -33.63 -18.73
N HIS A 377 -9.00 -34.84 -18.73
CA HIS A 377 -9.74 -36.07 -18.46
C HIS A 377 -9.58 -36.50 -17.01
N ARG A 378 -10.68 -36.88 -16.36
CA ARG A 378 -10.66 -37.39 -14.99
C ARG A 378 -9.85 -38.68 -14.93
N ARG A 379 -8.89 -38.75 -14.02
CA ARG A 379 -8.16 -39.99 -13.71
C ARG A 379 -8.86 -40.71 -12.58
N ARG A 380 -9.29 -41.95 -12.82
CA ARG A 380 -9.67 -42.88 -11.76
C ARG A 380 -8.47 -43.77 -11.48
N VAL A 381 -8.09 -43.88 -10.20
CA VAL A 381 -7.20 -44.96 -9.77
C VAL A 381 -7.97 -46.26 -10.01
N PRO A 382 -7.39 -47.27 -10.67
CA PRO A 382 -8.04 -48.58 -10.74
C PRO A 382 -8.21 -49.09 -9.31
N GLN A 383 -9.46 -49.15 -8.82
CA GLN A 383 -9.74 -49.89 -7.59
C GLN A 383 -9.44 -51.36 -7.91
N ARG A 384 -8.39 -51.93 -7.29
CA ARG A 384 -8.31 -53.38 -7.15
C ARG A 384 -9.58 -53.78 -6.39
N GLN A 385 -10.46 -54.53 -7.03
CA GLN A 385 -11.50 -55.27 -6.34
C GLN A 385 -10.80 -56.16 -5.32
N GLN A 386 -10.79 -55.75 -4.05
CA GLN A 386 -10.64 -56.70 -2.96
C GLN A 386 -11.94 -57.50 -2.97
N SER A 387 -11.95 -58.64 -3.65
CA SER A 387 -12.93 -59.67 -3.35
C SER A 387 -12.60 -60.16 -1.95
N ALA A 388 -13.26 -59.59 -0.94
CA ALA A 388 -13.40 -60.24 0.34
C ALA A 388 -14.17 -61.54 0.07
N GLY A 389 -13.44 -62.65 0.00
CA GLY A 389 -14.04 -63.97 0.13
C GLY A 389 -14.51 -64.10 1.56
N GLU A 390 -15.81 -63.92 1.79
CA GLU A 390 -16.48 -64.55 2.92
C GLU A 390 -16.44 -66.07 2.69
N THR A 391 -15.75 -66.78 3.59
CA THR A 391 -16.08 -68.15 3.99
C THR A 391 -15.82 -68.27 5.47
#